data_AF-A0A6S7A8Z1-F1
#
_entry.id   AF-A0A6S7A8Z1-F1
#
_cell.length_a   1.000
_cell.length_b   1.000
_cell.length_c   1.000
_cell.angle_alpha   90.00
_cell.angle_beta   90.00
_cell.angle_gamma   90.00
#
_symmetry.space_group_name_H-M   'P 1'
#
loop_
_entity.id
_entity.type
_entity.pdbx_description
1 polymer ?
#
loop_
_entity_poly.entity_id
_entity_poly.type
_entity_poly.pdbx_seq_one_letter_code
_entity_poly.pdbx_strand_id
1 'polypeptide(L)'
;MRQLEALAQEAQSFTPPQAAMAEQVVTWHGRGAAPASSPVAAAPDALSGGEAEVARVMQICNACRYCEGFCAVFPAMTRRLEFGKADLNYLANLCHNCGACLHACQYAPPHEFAVNVPQAMAKVRMQTYTDYAWPPALGQLYRRNGLTLSLATAAGLALFLTLAVLLTGSLWHAPMAGNFYAVFPHNTLALMFGAVFGFAMLALGVGVTKFWRDVSPGAASGAAVAEAAHDALRLRYLDGGHGKGCNNADDAFTLWRRRFHHFTFYGFMLCFAATVVATLYHYLLGQQAPYPFWSAPVLLGTVGGIGLLVGPAGLLWLNLKRHPQHGDAAQKPMDRGFIALLFLTSATGLALLAGRDTGAMALLLAVHLGVVMALFLTLPYGKFAHGIYRSAALLKWSIEKRQPNKLQLGAD
;
A
#
# COMPACT_ATOMS: atom_id res chain seq x y z
N MET A 1 31.58 47.11 25.49
CA MET A 1 32.48 46.17 26.21
C MET A 1 32.33 46.27 27.73
N ARG A 2 32.52 47.44 28.37
CA ARG A 2 32.34 47.59 29.83
C ARG A 2 31.00 47.09 30.39
N GLN A 3 29.93 47.24 29.64
CA GLN A 3 28.59 46.80 30.06
C GLN A 3 28.41 45.27 30.01
N LEU A 4 29.12 44.59 29.10
CA LEU A 4 29.15 43.12 29.02
C LEU A 4 30.04 42.52 30.11
N GLU A 5 31.15 43.18 30.44
CA GLU A 5 32.02 42.77 31.54
C GLU A 5 31.34 42.92 32.90
N ALA A 6 30.55 43.98 33.09
CA ALA A 6 29.75 44.17 34.30
C ALA A 6 28.68 43.09 34.46
N LEU A 7 27.95 42.75 33.38
CA LEU A 7 26.96 41.66 33.39
C LEU A 7 27.60 40.29 33.61
N ALA A 8 28.81 40.07 33.09
CA ALA A 8 29.55 38.81 33.31
C ALA A 8 30.04 38.68 34.76
N GLN A 9 30.47 39.77 35.39
CA GLN A 9 30.83 39.78 36.81
C GLN A 9 29.61 39.59 37.72
N GLU A 10 28.48 40.21 37.37
CA GLU A 10 27.22 40.05 38.10
C GLU A 10 26.72 38.60 38.04
N ALA A 11 26.78 37.95 36.87
CA ALA A 11 26.45 36.54 36.71
C ALA A 11 27.39 35.60 37.49
N GLN A 12 28.69 35.92 37.58
CA GLN A 12 29.66 35.14 38.34
C GLN A 12 29.53 35.33 39.87
N SER A 13 28.98 36.46 40.32
CA SER A 13 28.72 36.74 41.73
C SER A 13 27.44 36.09 42.28
N PHE A 14 26.65 35.47 41.40
CA PHE A 14 25.38 34.84 41.74
C PHE A 14 25.63 33.50 42.44
N THR A 15 25.78 33.53 43.77
CA THR A 15 25.76 32.32 44.60
C THR A 15 24.31 31.87 44.75
N PRO A 16 23.89 30.72 44.19
CA PRO A 16 22.53 30.24 44.39
C PRO A 16 22.31 29.97 45.89
N PRO A 17 21.15 30.30 46.46
CA PRO A 17 20.86 29.95 47.84
C PRO A 17 21.00 28.44 48.01
N GLN A 18 21.75 28.01 49.03
CA GLN A 18 21.75 26.63 49.53
C GLN A 18 20.40 26.30 50.19
N ALA A 19 19.30 26.45 49.46
CA ALA A 19 18.14 25.65 49.73
C ALA A 19 18.47 24.27 49.17
N ALA A 20 18.47 23.25 50.03
CA ALA A 20 18.57 21.87 49.60
C ALA A 20 17.64 21.68 48.40
N MET A 21 18.21 21.52 47.19
CA MET A 21 17.47 21.06 46.04
C MET A 21 17.09 19.62 46.36
N ALA A 22 15.99 19.44 47.09
CA ALA A 22 15.33 18.18 47.16
C ALA A 22 14.93 17.88 45.73
N GLU A 23 15.69 17.01 45.08
CA GLU A 23 15.36 16.40 43.82
C GLU A 23 13.98 15.77 44.03
N GLN A 24 12.92 16.48 43.64
CA GLN A 24 11.59 15.91 43.64
C GLN A 24 11.62 14.87 42.54
N VAL A 25 11.84 13.62 42.94
CA VAL A 25 11.63 12.47 42.09
C VAL A 25 10.18 12.52 41.64
N VAL A 26 9.98 12.99 40.41
CA VAL A 26 8.69 12.89 39.73
C VAL A 26 8.49 11.40 39.47
N THR A 27 7.74 10.75 40.35
CA THR A 27 7.25 9.40 40.12
C THR A 27 6.19 9.50 39.03
N TRP A 28 6.61 9.28 37.78
CA TRP A 28 5.69 8.99 36.70
C TRP A 28 4.86 7.78 37.13
N HIS A 29 3.55 7.94 37.27
CA HIS A 29 2.65 6.79 37.40
C HIS A 29 2.76 6.00 36.09
N GLY A 30 3.63 4.99 36.10
CA GLY A 30 3.75 4.01 35.04
C GLY A 30 2.46 3.22 34.92
N ARG A 31 1.46 3.78 34.24
CA ARG A 31 0.45 2.99 33.53
C ARG A 31 0.98 2.62 32.14
N GLY A 32 2.18 2.06 32.12
CA GLY A 32 2.55 1.08 31.12
C GLY A 32 1.94 -0.24 31.55
N ALA A 33 0.64 -0.41 31.36
CA ALA A 33 0.02 -1.71 31.53
C ALA A 33 0.71 -2.67 30.55
N ALA A 34 1.48 -3.61 31.08
CA ALA A 34 1.83 -4.82 30.36
C ALA A 34 0.54 -5.41 29.78
N PRO A 35 0.52 -5.89 28.53
CA PRO A 35 -0.70 -6.47 27.97
C PRO A 35 -1.02 -7.75 28.75
N ALA A 36 -1.96 -7.65 29.69
CA ALA A 36 -2.53 -8.79 30.36
C ALA A 36 -3.23 -9.64 29.30
N SER A 37 -2.66 -10.81 29.04
CA SER A 37 -3.26 -11.86 28.23
C SER A 37 -4.46 -12.45 28.98
N SER A 38 -5.65 -11.91 28.74
CA SER A 38 -6.91 -12.58 29.05
C SER A 38 -7.99 -12.13 28.07
N PRO A 39 -8.80 -13.05 27.51
CA PRO A 39 -9.77 -12.73 26.48
C PRO A 39 -11.05 -12.23 27.14
N VAL A 40 -11.07 -10.95 27.52
CA VAL A 40 -12.33 -10.26 27.81
C VAL A 40 -12.78 -9.60 26.51
N ALA A 41 -13.99 -9.91 26.06
CA ALA A 41 -14.59 -9.32 24.87
C ALA A 41 -14.52 -7.80 24.94
N ALA A 42 -13.75 -7.19 24.05
CA ALA A 42 -13.48 -5.77 24.04
C ALA A 42 -14.77 -4.98 23.71
N ALA A 43 -15.03 -3.90 24.45
CA ALA A 43 -16.08 -2.95 24.14
C ALA A 43 -15.91 -2.40 22.71
N PRO A 44 -17.00 -2.00 22.01
CA PRO A 44 -16.96 -1.60 20.60
C PRO A 44 -15.99 -0.43 20.28
N ASP A 45 -15.59 0.36 21.28
CA ASP A 45 -14.65 1.49 21.14
C ASP A 45 -13.23 1.23 21.67
N ALA A 46 -12.93 0.03 22.14
CA ALA A 46 -11.59 -0.28 22.66
C ALA A 46 -10.57 -0.38 21.50
N LEU A 47 -9.51 0.42 21.58
CA LEU A 47 -8.40 0.37 20.63
C LEU A 47 -7.65 -0.96 20.73
N SER A 48 -7.32 -1.56 19.59
CA SER A 48 -6.37 -2.67 19.57
C SER A 48 -4.97 -2.19 20.01
N GLY A 49 -4.08 -3.11 20.39
CA GLY A 49 -2.73 -2.73 20.82
C GLY A 49 -1.92 -1.95 19.76
N GLY A 50 -2.16 -2.24 18.46
CA GLY A 50 -1.55 -1.47 17.36
C GLY A 50 -2.11 -0.05 17.23
N GLU A 51 -3.42 0.09 17.41
CA GLU A 51 -4.11 1.40 17.40
C GLU A 51 -3.70 2.24 18.63
N ALA A 52 -3.66 1.64 19.82
CA ALA A 52 -3.17 2.30 21.03
C ALA A 52 -1.72 2.80 20.88
N GLU A 53 -0.86 2.02 20.23
CA GLU A 53 0.52 2.44 19.96
C GLU A 53 0.59 3.60 18.95
N VAL A 54 -0.21 3.58 17.88
CA VAL A 54 -0.27 4.72 16.96
C VAL A 54 -0.82 5.96 17.68
N ALA A 55 -1.83 5.83 18.55
CA ALA A 55 -2.35 6.94 19.34
C ALA A 55 -1.26 7.56 20.23
N ARG A 56 -0.51 6.73 20.97
CA ARG A 56 0.62 7.17 21.80
C ARG A 56 1.70 7.90 20.97
N VAL A 57 2.11 7.30 19.86
CA VAL A 57 3.12 7.87 18.94
C VAL A 57 2.62 9.21 18.38
N MET A 58 1.37 9.29 17.93
CA MET A 58 0.79 10.53 17.39
C MET A 58 0.64 11.60 18.47
N GLN A 59 0.34 11.25 19.72
CA GLN A 59 0.32 12.21 20.83
C GLN A 59 1.70 12.84 21.05
N ILE A 60 2.75 12.03 21.10
CA ILE A 60 4.14 12.50 21.25
C ILE A 60 4.55 13.35 20.03
N CYS A 61 4.23 12.88 18.82
CA CYS A 61 4.53 13.62 17.59
C CYS A 61 3.79 14.96 17.52
N ASN A 62 2.56 15.05 18.03
CA ASN A 62 1.76 16.28 18.04
C ASN A 62 2.31 17.31 19.04
N ALA A 63 2.95 16.86 20.12
CA ALA A 63 3.70 17.74 21.02
C ALA A 63 5.03 18.22 20.40
N CYS A 64 5.77 17.32 19.76
CA CYS A 64 7.12 17.61 19.22
C CYS A 64 7.10 18.39 17.90
N ARG A 65 6.18 18.07 16.98
CA ARG A 65 5.97 18.68 15.64
C ARG A 65 7.19 18.78 14.71
N TYR A 66 8.35 18.23 15.05
CA TYR A 66 9.57 18.28 14.25
C TYR A 66 9.39 17.77 12.80
N CYS A 67 8.54 16.75 12.60
CA CYS A 67 8.31 16.12 11.30
C CYS A 67 7.18 16.78 10.46
N GLU A 68 6.62 17.91 10.88
CA GLU A 68 5.43 18.53 10.27
C GLU A 68 5.55 18.74 8.74
N GLY A 69 6.75 19.09 8.26
CA GLY A 69 7.01 19.30 6.83
C GLY A 69 7.26 18.05 5.98
N PHE A 70 7.30 16.85 6.56
CA PHE A 70 7.82 15.66 5.86
C PHE A 70 6.79 15.02 4.93
N CYS A 71 5.52 14.92 5.37
CA CYS A 71 4.45 14.32 4.58
C CYS A 71 3.06 14.71 5.11
N ALA A 72 2.00 14.36 4.38
CA ALA A 72 0.62 14.69 4.74
C ALA A 72 0.15 14.19 6.11
N VAL A 73 0.79 13.15 6.68
CA VAL A 73 0.38 12.56 7.96
C VAL A 73 0.46 13.58 9.10
N PHE A 74 1.55 14.36 9.17
CA PHE A 74 1.77 15.24 10.32
C PHE A 74 0.86 16.47 10.31
N PRO A 75 0.68 17.20 9.18
CA PRO A 75 -0.33 18.25 9.11
C PRO A 75 -1.74 17.71 9.37
N ALA A 76 -2.09 16.51 8.90
CA ALA A 76 -3.37 15.88 9.23
C ALA A 76 -3.51 15.56 10.72
N MET A 77 -2.45 15.06 11.35
CA MET A 77 -2.40 14.75 12.79
C MET A 77 -2.58 16.02 13.65
N THR A 78 -1.94 17.15 13.30
CA THR A 78 -2.03 18.41 14.08
C THR A 78 -3.43 19.03 14.12
N ARG A 79 -4.37 18.53 13.33
CA ARG A 79 -5.79 18.92 13.35
C ARG A 79 -6.62 18.12 14.35
N ARG A 80 -5.97 17.35 15.23
CA ARG A 80 -6.59 16.47 16.24
C ARG A 80 -5.92 16.67 17.59
N LEU A 81 -6.71 16.58 18.67
CA LEU A 81 -6.23 16.52 20.04
C LEU A 81 -6.27 15.09 20.59
N GLU A 82 -7.25 14.32 20.15
CA GLU A 82 -7.45 12.91 20.49
C GLU A 82 -7.39 12.06 19.22
N PHE A 83 -6.97 10.81 19.36
CA PHE A 83 -6.78 9.89 18.23
C PHE A 83 -7.68 8.68 18.38
N GLY A 84 -8.93 8.81 17.91
CA GLY A 84 -9.89 7.71 17.87
C GLY A 84 -9.60 6.70 16.76
N LYS A 85 -10.27 5.54 16.80
CA LYS A 85 -10.06 4.43 15.84
C LYS A 85 -10.10 4.84 14.37
N ALA A 86 -11.08 5.66 13.98
CA ALA A 86 -11.23 6.14 12.62
C ALA A 86 -10.04 7.02 12.18
N ASP A 87 -9.55 7.89 13.06
CA ASP A 87 -8.41 8.75 12.80
C ASP A 87 -7.11 7.95 12.67
N LEU A 88 -6.93 6.95 13.52
CA LEU A 88 -5.76 6.06 13.47
C LEU A 88 -5.71 5.28 12.15
N ASN A 89 -6.84 4.71 11.71
CA ASN A 89 -6.95 4.02 10.43
C ASN A 89 -6.75 4.98 9.25
N TYR A 90 -7.29 6.19 9.33
CA TYR A 90 -7.06 7.25 8.35
C TYR A 90 -5.57 7.62 8.23
N LEU A 91 -4.91 7.98 9.33
CA LEU A 91 -3.49 8.38 9.35
C LEU A 91 -2.57 7.23 8.91
N ALA A 92 -2.90 5.99 9.29
CA ALA A 92 -2.16 4.81 8.87
C ALA A 92 -2.17 4.63 7.34
N ASN A 93 -3.32 4.88 6.68
CA ASN A 93 -3.46 4.77 5.23
C ASN A 93 -3.01 6.02 4.48
N LEU A 94 -3.00 7.18 5.12
CA LEU A 94 -2.33 8.39 4.62
C LEU A 94 -0.80 8.25 4.64
N CYS A 95 -0.26 7.46 5.57
CA CYS A 95 1.17 7.18 5.65
C CYS A 95 1.67 6.37 4.43
N HIS A 96 2.69 6.92 3.75
CA HIS A 96 3.33 6.28 2.59
C HIS A 96 4.42 5.26 2.96
N ASN A 97 4.66 5.06 4.26
CA ASN A 97 5.77 4.26 4.77
C ASN A 97 7.12 4.72 4.17
N CYS A 98 7.41 6.01 4.27
CA CYS A 98 8.63 6.60 3.70
C CYS A 98 9.87 6.34 4.58
N GLY A 99 9.70 6.32 5.91
CA GLY A 99 10.80 6.08 6.86
C GLY A 99 11.54 7.35 7.30
N ALA A 100 11.43 8.46 6.55
CA ALA A 100 12.11 9.72 6.88
C ALA A 100 11.87 10.21 8.32
N CYS A 101 10.64 10.06 8.83
CA CYS A 101 10.33 10.41 10.21
C CYS A 101 11.02 9.53 11.26
N LEU A 102 11.39 8.28 10.94
CA LEU A 102 12.19 7.45 11.87
C LEU A 102 13.63 7.96 11.93
N HIS A 103 14.26 8.15 10.76
CA HIS A 103 15.66 8.59 10.67
C HIS A 103 15.91 9.97 11.29
N ALA A 104 14.89 10.83 11.29
CA ALA A 104 15.01 12.19 11.82
C ALA A 104 14.52 12.31 13.28
N CYS A 105 13.98 11.25 13.89
CA CYS A 105 13.33 11.35 15.20
C CYS A 105 14.34 11.27 16.35
N GLN A 106 14.39 12.32 17.18
CA GLN A 106 15.18 12.38 18.41
C GLN A 106 14.73 11.36 19.47
N TYR A 107 13.48 10.89 19.35
CA TYR A 107 12.85 9.92 20.26
C TYR A 107 12.76 8.52 19.67
N ALA A 108 13.42 8.25 18.53
CA ALA A 108 13.51 6.91 17.97
C ALA A 108 14.25 5.97 18.93
N PRO A 109 14.02 4.64 18.86
CA PRO A 109 14.82 3.69 19.63
C PRO A 109 16.33 3.91 19.42
N PRO A 110 17.16 3.84 20.48
CA PRO A 110 16.86 3.27 21.81
C PRO A 110 16.32 4.28 22.85
N HIS A 111 15.90 5.49 22.48
CA HIS A 111 15.30 6.44 23.42
C HIS A 111 14.11 5.82 24.18
N GLU A 112 13.87 6.21 25.44
CA GLU A 112 12.84 5.62 26.32
C GLU A 112 11.41 5.65 25.72
N PHE A 113 11.07 6.72 25.00
CA PHE A 113 9.79 6.84 24.30
C PHE A 113 9.64 5.88 23.10
N ALA A 114 10.75 5.37 22.57
CA ALA A 114 10.82 4.38 21.49
C ALA A 114 9.89 4.68 20.30
N VAL A 115 9.87 5.93 19.85
CA VAL A 115 8.94 6.42 18.81
C VAL A 115 9.30 5.81 17.46
N ASN A 116 8.44 4.94 16.93
CA ASN A 116 8.60 4.36 15.60
C ASN A 116 7.31 4.48 14.76
N VAL A 117 7.16 5.65 14.13
CA VAL A 117 6.02 5.97 13.27
C VAL A 117 5.81 4.97 12.12
N PRO A 118 6.80 4.63 11.27
CA PRO A 118 6.55 3.77 10.12
C PRO A 118 6.12 2.35 10.52
N GLN A 119 6.69 1.80 11.59
CA GLN A 119 6.33 0.47 12.09
C GLN A 119 4.94 0.47 12.75
N ALA A 120 4.63 1.43 13.62
CA ALA A 120 3.32 1.53 14.25
C ALA A 120 2.20 1.66 13.20
N MET A 121 2.40 2.55 12.22
CA MET A 121 1.46 2.73 11.10
C MET A 121 1.36 1.48 10.20
N ALA A 122 2.42 0.67 10.08
CA ALA A 122 2.37 -0.58 9.29
C ALA A 122 1.46 -1.63 9.95
N LYS A 123 1.51 -1.75 11.28
CA LYS A 123 0.65 -2.66 12.03
C LYS A 123 -0.83 -2.30 11.84
N VAL A 124 -1.19 -1.03 12.02
CA VAL A 124 -2.58 -0.57 11.83
C VAL A 124 -3.03 -0.69 10.38
N ARG A 125 -2.20 -0.39 9.39
CA ARG A 125 -2.55 -0.61 7.97
C ARG A 125 -2.89 -2.07 7.67
N MET A 126 -2.14 -3.02 8.22
CA MET A 126 -2.42 -4.44 8.01
C MET A 126 -3.76 -4.84 8.63
N GLN A 127 -4.10 -4.27 9.79
CA GLN A 127 -5.42 -4.41 10.40
C GLN A 127 -6.51 -3.82 9.48
N THR A 128 -6.33 -2.59 8.96
CA THR A 128 -7.26 -1.98 8.00
C THR A 128 -7.57 -2.93 6.82
N TYR A 129 -6.55 -3.51 6.18
CA TYR A 129 -6.78 -4.38 5.03
C TYR A 129 -7.62 -5.62 5.39
N THR A 130 -7.56 -6.07 6.64
CA THR A 130 -8.30 -7.23 7.12
C THR A 130 -9.71 -6.85 7.59
N ASP A 131 -9.85 -5.75 8.32
CA ASP A 131 -11.11 -5.32 8.95
C ASP A 131 -12.12 -4.78 7.92
N TYR A 132 -11.61 -4.25 6.82
CA TYR A 132 -12.40 -3.79 5.67
C TYR A 132 -12.44 -4.80 4.53
N ALA A 133 -11.78 -5.97 4.64
CA ALA A 133 -11.90 -7.02 3.64
C ALA A 133 -13.31 -7.61 3.63
N TRP A 134 -13.84 -7.83 2.43
CA TRP A 134 -15.09 -8.54 2.22
C TRP A 134 -14.91 -9.66 1.17
N PRO A 135 -15.41 -10.88 1.43
CA PRO A 135 -15.92 -11.38 2.71
C PRO A 135 -14.81 -11.47 3.80
N PRO A 136 -15.14 -11.30 5.10
CA PRO A 136 -14.13 -11.25 6.17
C PRO A 136 -13.28 -12.52 6.30
N ALA A 137 -13.85 -13.69 6.02
CA ALA A 137 -13.15 -14.97 6.11
C ALA A 137 -11.93 -15.04 5.18
N LEU A 138 -12.04 -14.48 3.97
CA LEU A 138 -10.94 -14.46 3.00
C LEU A 138 -9.85 -13.46 3.39
N GLY A 139 -10.22 -12.31 3.97
CA GLY A 139 -9.25 -11.36 4.54
C GLY A 139 -8.41 -11.99 5.65
N GLN A 140 -9.04 -12.74 6.56
CA GLN A 140 -8.33 -13.44 7.64
C GLN A 140 -7.39 -14.53 7.13
N LEU A 141 -7.81 -15.29 6.12
CA LEU A 141 -6.98 -16.32 5.51
C LEU A 141 -5.74 -15.71 4.85
N TYR A 142 -5.92 -14.65 4.07
CA TYR A 142 -4.83 -13.98 3.37
C TYR A 142 -3.83 -13.33 4.34
N ARG A 143 -4.31 -12.75 5.44
CA ARG A 143 -3.47 -12.16 6.50
C ARG A 143 -2.43 -13.15 7.04
N ARG A 144 -2.80 -14.43 7.21
CA ARG A 144 -1.92 -15.46 7.81
C ARG A 144 -0.93 -16.06 6.81
N ASN A 145 -1.34 -16.23 5.55
CA ASN A 145 -0.61 -17.05 4.57
C ASN A 145 -0.43 -16.39 3.20
N GLY A 146 -0.41 -15.05 3.11
CA GLY A 146 -0.50 -14.32 1.84
C GLY A 146 0.43 -14.80 0.70
N LEU A 147 1.70 -15.09 0.98
CA LEU A 147 2.64 -15.62 -0.03
C LEU A 147 2.27 -17.05 -0.47
N THR A 148 2.10 -17.97 0.50
CA THR A 148 1.75 -19.37 0.24
C THR A 148 0.43 -19.47 -0.51
N LEU A 149 -0.59 -18.74 -0.07
CA LEU A 149 -1.90 -18.71 -0.72
C LEU A 149 -1.80 -18.19 -2.16
N SER A 150 -1.08 -17.09 -2.38
CA SER A 150 -0.86 -16.53 -3.72
C SER A 150 -0.23 -17.55 -4.67
N LEU A 151 0.87 -18.18 -4.27
CA LEU A 151 1.60 -19.13 -5.11
C LEU A 151 0.85 -20.45 -5.29
N ALA A 152 0.20 -20.95 -4.25
CA ALA A 152 -0.60 -22.18 -4.31
C ALA A 152 -1.83 -22.00 -5.20
N THR A 153 -2.54 -20.87 -5.12
CA THR A 153 -3.67 -20.58 -6.01
C THR A 153 -3.21 -20.43 -7.45
N ALA A 154 -2.09 -19.76 -7.71
CA ALA A 154 -1.53 -19.64 -9.07
C ALA A 154 -1.11 -21.01 -9.64
N ALA A 155 -0.35 -21.80 -8.89
CA ALA A 155 0.09 -23.12 -9.31
C ALA A 155 -1.10 -24.08 -9.49
N GLY A 156 -2.07 -24.07 -8.57
CA GLY A 156 -3.26 -24.91 -8.63
C GLY A 156 -4.14 -24.59 -9.84
N LEU A 157 -4.40 -23.32 -10.12
CA LEU A 157 -5.19 -22.91 -11.28
C LEU A 157 -4.45 -23.17 -12.60
N ALA A 158 -3.15 -22.90 -12.65
CA ALA A 158 -2.32 -23.21 -13.82
C ALA A 158 -2.29 -24.71 -14.10
N LEU A 159 -2.11 -25.54 -13.06
CA LEU A 159 -2.14 -26.99 -13.16
C LEU A 159 -3.52 -27.49 -13.60
N PHE A 160 -4.60 -26.99 -12.99
CA PHE A 160 -5.96 -27.35 -13.36
C PHE A 160 -6.25 -27.07 -14.84
N LEU A 161 -5.94 -25.87 -15.33
CA LEU A 161 -6.12 -25.50 -16.73
C LEU A 161 -5.23 -26.34 -17.67
N THR A 162 -4.00 -26.63 -17.26
CA THR A 162 -3.07 -27.48 -18.03
C THR A 162 -3.62 -28.90 -18.15
N LEU A 163 -4.11 -29.48 -17.06
CA LEU A 163 -4.75 -30.81 -17.07
C LEU A 163 -6.03 -30.82 -17.90
N ALA A 164 -6.84 -29.76 -17.84
CA ALA A 164 -8.03 -29.63 -18.68
C ALA A 164 -7.70 -29.65 -20.18
N VAL A 165 -6.62 -28.95 -20.59
CA VAL A 165 -6.11 -29.00 -21.98
C VAL A 165 -5.62 -30.40 -22.32
N LEU A 166 -4.88 -31.06 -21.43
CA LEU A 166 -4.36 -32.42 -21.66
C LEU A 166 -5.47 -33.46 -21.81
N LEU A 167 -6.60 -33.30 -21.11
CA LEU A 167 -7.75 -34.22 -21.21
C LEU A 167 -8.61 -34.00 -22.47
N THR A 168 -8.55 -32.80 -23.06
CA THR A 168 -9.38 -32.42 -24.22
C THR A 168 -8.59 -32.36 -25.53
N GLY A 169 -7.27 -32.43 -25.46
CA GLY A 169 -6.38 -32.34 -26.62
C GLY A 169 -4.92 -32.61 -26.24
N SER A 170 -4.01 -31.80 -26.76
CA SER A 170 -2.57 -31.94 -26.50
C SER A 170 -1.99 -30.62 -26.00
N LEU A 171 -1.00 -30.72 -25.09
CA LEU A 171 -0.22 -29.57 -24.62
C LEU A 171 0.71 -29.01 -25.69
N TRP A 172 1.12 -29.86 -26.64
CA TRP A 172 1.88 -29.48 -27.83
C TRP A 172 1.07 -29.78 -29.08
N HIS A 173 0.83 -28.76 -29.88
CA HIS A 173 0.01 -28.84 -31.09
C HIS A 173 0.76 -28.32 -32.32
N ALA A 174 0.23 -28.59 -33.52
CA ALA A 174 0.69 -27.87 -34.72
C ALA A 174 0.39 -26.36 -34.56
N PRO A 175 1.26 -25.44 -34.99
CA PRO A 175 1.05 -24.01 -34.83
C PRO A 175 -0.35 -23.54 -35.25
N MET A 176 -1.04 -22.81 -34.36
CA MET A 176 -2.42 -22.34 -34.59
C MET A 176 -2.49 -20.86 -35.00
N ALA A 177 -1.39 -20.30 -35.52
CA ALA A 177 -1.28 -18.89 -35.91
C ALA A 177 -1.76 -17.90 -34.80
N GLY A 178 -1.47 -18.22 -33.53
CA GLY A 178 -1.87 -17.40 -32.38
C GLY A 178 -3.35 -17.47 -32.01
N ASN A 179 -4.16 -18.33 -32.64
CA ASN A 179 -5.59 -18.48 -32.33
C ASN A 179 -5.82 -19.20 -30.99
N PHE A 180 -5.75 -18.45 -29.90
CA PHE A 180 -5.99 -18.98 -28.55
C PHE A 180 -7.45 -19.38 -28.28
N TYR A 181 -8.41 -18.91 -29.07
CA TYR A 181 -9.82 -19.34 -28.95
C TYR A 181 -10.05 -20.79 -29.36
N ALA A 182 -9.10 -21.39 -30.10
CA ALA A 182 -9.11 -22.83 -30.39
C ALA A 182 -8.83 -23.68 -29.15
N VAL A 183 -8.14 -23.12 -28.13
CA VAL A 183 -7.86 -23.81 -26.86
C VAL A 183 -8.97 -23.52 -25.84
N PHE A 184 -9.26 -22.24 -25.62
CA PHE A 184 -10.30 -21.81 -24.70
C PHE A 184 -11.28 -20.88 -25.43
N PRO A 185 -12.53 -21.30 -25.67
CA PRO A 185 -13.52 -20.50 -26.38
C PRO A 185 -13.73 -19.13 -25.71
N HIS A 186 -13.99 -18.10 -26.53
CA HIS A 186 -14.15 -16.72 -26.06
C HIS A 186 -15.16 -16.59 -24.91
N ASN A 187 -16.35 -17.20 -25.04
CA ASN A 187 -17.40 -17.09 -24.02
C ASN A 187 -16.98 -17.70 -22.68
N THR A 188 -16.19 -18.78 -22.70
CA THR A 188 -15.64 -19.40 -21.49
C THR A 188 -14.68 -18.45 -20.80
N LEU A 189 -13.77 -17.83 -21.56
CA LEU A 189 -12.82 -16.84 -21.03
C LEU A 189 -13.57 -15.61 -20.48
N ALA A 190 -14.52 -15.07 -21.23
CA ALA A 190 -15.32 -13.92 -20.81
C ALA A 190 -16.09 -14.19 -19.51
N LEU A 191 -16.73 -15.36 -19.39
CA LEU A 191 -17.46 -15.75 -18.19
C LEU A 191 -16.53 -15.92 -16.98
N MET A 192 -15.46 -16.72 -17.12
CA MET A 192 -14.56 -17.01 -16.00
C MET A 192 -13.85 -15.76 -15.48
N PHE A 193 -13.23 -14.99 -16.38
CA PHE A 193 -12.51 -13.77 -15.98
C PHE A 193 -13.44 -12.62 -15.62
N GLY A 194 -14.60 -12.50 -16.29
CA GLY A 194 -15.63 -11.53 -15.94
C GLY A 194 -16.19 -11.76 -14.54
N ALA A 195 -16.46 -13.01 -14.17
CA ALA A 195 -16.92 -13.37 -12.82
C ALA A 195 -15.89 -13.02 -11.74
N VAL A 196 -14.63 -13.42 -11.96
CA VAL A 196 -13.53 -13.13 -11.00
C VAL A 196 -13.26 -11.63 -10.89
N PHE A 197 -13.25 -10.91 -12.01
CA PHE A 197 -13.11 -9.45 -12.04
C PHE A 197 -14.26 -8.76 -11.31
N GLY A 198 -15.51 -9.14 -11.60
CA GLY A 198 -16.70 -8.62 -10.95
C GLY A 198 -16.68 -8.84 -9.43
N PHE A 199 -16.29 -10.04 -8.99
CA PHE A 199 -16.09 -10.34 -7.58
C PHE A 199 -15.02 -9.42 -6.95
N ALA A 200 -13.86 -9.26 -7.59
CA ALA A 200 -12.80 -8.41 -7.08
C ALA A 200 -13.22 -6.93 -6.95
N MET A 201 -13.96 -6.42 -7.93
CA MET A 201 -14.53 -5.06 -7.90
C MET A 201 -15.56 -4.90 -6.79
N LEU A 202 -16.46 -5.87 -6.60
CA LEU A 202 -17.43 -5.88 -5.51
C LEU A 202 -16.73 -5.88 -4.14
N ALA A 203 -15.77 -6.78 -3.95
CA ALA A 203 -15.03 -6.91 -2.69
C ALA A 203 -14.30 -5.61 -2.31
N LEU A 204 -13.57 -5.02 -3.27
CA LEU A 204 -12.90 -3.73 -3.07
C LEU A 204 -13.90 -2.58 -2.85
N GLY A 205 -14.99 -2.55 -3.62
CA GLY A 205 -16.04 -1.54 -3.54
C GLY A 205 -16.72 -1.52 -2.16
N VAL A 206 -17.06 -2.69 -1.63
CA VAL A 206 -17.61 -2.84 -0.27
C VAL A 206 -16.58 -2.36 0.77
N GLY A 207 -15.32 -2.80 0.66
CA GLY A 207 -14.27 -2.45 1.61
C GLY A 207 -13.97 -0.95 1.66
N VAL A 208 -13.79 -0.30 0.50
CA VAL A 208 -13.54 1.15 0.44
C VAL A 208 -14.75 1.96 0.88
N THR A 209 -15.97 1.50 0.58
CA THR A 209 -17.20 2.20 1.01
C THR A 209 -17.32 2.17 2.53
N LYS A 210 -17.05 1.02 3.17
CA LYS A 210 -17.05 0.91 4.63
C LYS A 210 -15.95 1.79 5.24
N PHE A 211 -14.73 1.75 4.70
CA PHE A 211 -13.64 2.63 5.14
C PHE A 211 -13.99 4.10 5.02
N TRP A 212 -14.56 4.51 3.88
CA TRP A 212 -14.95 5.89 3.60
C TRP A 212 -16.02 6.40 4.56
N ARG A 213 -17.00 5.56 4.91
CA ARG A 213 -18.04 5.90 5.90
C ARG A 213 -17.45 6.07 7.30
N ASP A 214 -16.57 5.17 7.70
CA ASP A 214 -15.96 5.20 9.05
C ASP A 214 -15.08 6.44 9.25
N VAL A 215 -14.30 6.84 8.24
CA VAL A 215 -13.41 8.02 8.36
C VAL A 215 -14.13 9.36 8.18
N SER A 216 -15.44 9.37 7.91
CA SER A 216 -16.29 10.58 7.84
C SER A 216 -15.63 11.81 7.15
N PRO A 217 -15.25 11.71 5.87
CA PRO A 217 -14.36 12.65 5.19
C PRO A 217 -14.98 14.02 4.86
N GLY A 218 -16.30 14.18 5.01
CA GLY A 218 -17.03 15.38 4.59
C GLY A 218 -17.32 15.42 3.08
N ALA A 219 -17.79 16.56 2.59
CA ALA A 219 -18.16 16.75 1.19
C ALA A 219 -16.91 16.91 0.28
N ALA A 220 -16.84 16.11 -0.79
CA ALA A 220 -15.77 16.19 -1.77
C ALA A 220 -16.06 17.27 -2.82
N SER A 221 -15.27 18.34 -2.84
CA SER A 221 -15.30 19.32 -3.93
C SER A 221 -14.49 18.82 -5.13
N GLY A 222 -14.82 19.30 -6.34
CA GLY A 222 -14.06 18.93 -7.56
C GLY A 222 -12.56 19.23 -7.45
N ALA A 223 -12.19 20.34 -6.80
CA ALA A 223 -10.80 20.70 -6.53
C ALA A 223 -10.08 19.71 -5.60
N ALA A 224 -10.78 19.20 -4.56
CA ALA A 224 -10.22 18.19 -3.67
C ALA A 224 -10.01 16.85 -4.37
N VAL A 225 -10.94 16.46 -5.25
CA VAL A 225 -10.82 15.25 -6.08
C VAL A 225 -9.64 15.37 -7.05
N ALA A 226 -9.52 16.50 -7.76
CA ALA A 226 -8.44 16.74 -8.71
C ALA A 226 -7.06 16.69 -8.04
N GLU A 227 -6.92 17.30 -6.85
CA GLU A 227 -5.66 17.27 -6.11
C GLU A 227 -5.32 15.88 -5.60
N ALA A 228 -6.28 15.15 -5.02
CA ALA A 228 -6.05 13.80 -4.54
C ALA A 228 -5.65 12.85 -5.68
N ALA A 229 -6.30 12.98 -6.85
CA ALA A 229 -5.95 12.23 -8.05
C ALA A 229 -4.54 12.58 -8.53
N HIS A 230 -4.20 13.87 -8.59
CA HIS A 230 -2.85 14.33 -8.95
C HIS A 230 -1.79 13.74 -8.01
N ASP A 231 -2.00 13.82 -6.70
CA ASP A 231 -1.05 13.35 -5.69
C ASP A 231 -0.90 11.82 -5.71
N ALA A 232 -1.99 11.08 -5.95
CA ALA A 232 -1.97 9.64 -6.12
C ALA A 232 -1.21 9.24 -7.40
N LEU A 233 -1.54 9.83 -8.54
CA LEU A 233 -0.92 9.50 -9.84
C LEU A 233 0.55 9.92 -9.94
N ARG A 234 0.96 11.01 -9.29
CA ARG A 234 2.36 11.45 -9.23
C ARG A 234 3.16 10.75 -8.14
N LEU A 235 2.47 10.05 -7.23
CA LEU A 235 3.02 9.52 -5.99
C LEU A 235 3.77 10.61 -5.22
N ARG A 236 3.14 11.79 -5.06
CA ARG A 236 3.76 13.00 -4.51
C ARG A 236 4.52 12.70 -3.22
N TYR A 237 3.85 12.10 -2.24
CA TYR A 237 4.44 11.82 -0.93
C TYR A 237 5.44 10.65 -0.87
N LEU A 238 5.86 10.08 -2.02
CA LEU A 238 7.02 9.18 -2.12
C LEU A 238 8.32 9.91 -2.47
N ASP A 239 8.31 11.23 -2.58
CA ASP A 239 9.50 12.06 -2.77
C ASP A 239 10.10 12.62 -1.46
N GLY A 240 9.53 12.25 -0.31
CA GLY A 240 9.99 12.68 1.02
C GLY A 240 9.59 14.10 1.42
N GLY A 241 8.73 14.79 0.65
CA GLY A 241 8.34 16.18 0.90
C GLY A 241 9.37 17.20 0.42
N HIS A 242 10.65 16.85 0.47
CA HIS A 242 11.78 17.64 -0.03
C HIS A 242 12.24 17.23 -1.44
N GLY A 243 11.52 16.33 -2.13
CA GLY A 243 11.80 15.95 -3.52
C GLY A 243 12.96 14.96 -3.74
N LYS A 244 13.70 14.56 -2.70
CA LYS A 244 14.89 13.67 -2.84
C LYS A 244 14.56 12.18 -2.67
N GLY A 245 13.32 11.84 -2.34
CA GLY A 245 12.87 10.47 -2.16
C GLY A 245 12.81 10.02 -0.70
N CYS A 246 12.68 8.72 -0.51
CA CYS A 246 12.51 8.09 0.79
C CYS A 246 13.72 7.22 1.15
N ASN A 247 13.98 7.11 2.45
CA ASN A 247 14.96 6.15 2.98
C ASN A 247 14.52 4.71 2.71
N ASN A 248 15.50 3.80 2.58
CA ASN A 248 15.20 2.38 2.47
C ASN A 248 16.02 1.50 3.42
N ALA A 249 17.32 1.39 3.20
CA ALA A 249 18.23 0.55 4.00
C ALA A 249 18.94 1.35 5.10
N ASP A 250 19.28 2.60 4.78
CA ASP A 250 20.08 3.53 5.58
C ASP A 250 19.50 4.96 5.49
N ASP A 251 20.25 5.93 6.02
CA ASP A 251 19.89 7.35 6.08
C ASP A 251 19.89 8.04 4.70
N ALA A 252 20.33 7.36 3.62
CA ALA A 252 20.37 7.96 2.30
C ALA A 252 18.97 8.08 1.67
N PHE A 253 18.69 9.26 1.12
CA PHE A 253 17.46 9.49 0.35
C PHE A 253 17.55 8.86 -1.04
N THR A 254 16.48 8.19 -1.47
CA THR A 254 16.41 7.64 -2.82
C THR A 254 15.02 7.70 -3.44
N LEU A 255 14.97 7.99 -4.74
CA LEU A 255 13.76 7.98 -5.56
C LEU A 255 13.40 6.59 -6.11
N TRP A 256 14.23 5.56 -5.86
CA TRP A 256 14.02 4.23 -6.46
C TRP A 256 12.67 3.63 -6.09
N ARG A 257 12.20 3.84 -4.86
CA ARG A 257 10.88 3.36 -4.44
C ARG A 257 9.76 3.99 -5.27
N ARG A 258 9.82 5.31 -5.52
CA ARG A 258 8.84 6.02 -6.36
C ARG A 258 8.89 5.54 -7.81
N ARG A 259 10.10 5.40 -8.38
CA ARG A 259 10.30 4.92 -9.75
C ARG A 259 9.75 3.51 -9.96
N PHE A 260 10.09 2.58 -9.07
CA PHE A 260 9.58 1.20 -9.18
C PHE A 260 8.07 1.11 -8.97
N HIS A 261 7.47 1.92 -8.08
CA HIS A 261 6.00 1.99 -8.00
C HIS A 261 5.38 2.55 -9.28
N HIS A 262 6.00 3.54 -9.95
CA HIS A 262 5.51 4.04 -11.23
C HIS A 262 5.57 2.97 -12.32
N PHE A 263 6.68 2.23 -12.43
CA PHE A 263 6.76 1.08 -13.33
C PHE A 263 5.67 0.05 -13.05
N THR A 264 5.43 -0.29 -11.77
CA THR A 264 4.36 -1.22 -11.40
C THR A 264 2.96 -0.67 -11.72
N PHE A 265 2.67 0.56 -11.32
CA PHE A 265 1.34 1.18 -11.47
C PHE A 265 1.01 1.40 -12.95
N TYR A 266 1.87 2.11 -13.68
CA TYR A 266 1.64 2.36 -15.09
C TYR A 266 1.79 1.10 -15.94
N GLY A 267 2.65 0.15 -15.53
CA GLY A 267 2.72 -1.17 -16.15
C GLY A 267 1.39 -1.91 -16.07
N PHE A 268 0.79 -1.98 -14.88
CA PHE A 268 -0.53 -2.57 -14.68
C PHE A 268 -1.63 -1.82 -15.44
N MET A 269 -1.63 -0.48 -15.42
CA MET A 269 -2.61 0.33 -16.16
C MET A 269 -2.53 0.12 -17.68
N LEU A 270 -1.32 -0.03 -18.23
CA LEU A 270 -1.13 -0.32 -19.65
C LEU A 270 -1.61 -1.74 -20.01
N CYS A 271 -1.33 -2.74 -19.18
CA CYS A 271 -1.90 -4.09 -19.35
C CYS A 271 -3.44 -4.07 -19.28
N PHE A 272 -4.01 -3.34 -18.33
CA PHE A 272 -5.46 -3.18 -18.23
C PHE A 272 -6.03 -2.46 -19.46
N ALA A 273 -5.37 -1.39 -19.93
CA ALA A 273 -5.75 -0.69 -21.15
C ALA A 273 -5.68 -1.60 -22.38
N ALA A 274 -4.69 -2.50 -22.48
CA ALA A 274 -4.62 -3.51 -23.53
C ALA A 274 -5.88 -4.40 -23.55
N THR A 275 -6.33 -4.87 -22.38
CA THR A 275 -7.57 -5.64 -22.24
C THR A 275 -8.80 -4.82 -22.64
N VAL A 276 -8.91 -3.57 -22.19
CA VAL A 276 -10.03 -2.69 -22.53
C VAL A 276 -10.10 -2.45 -24.05
N VAL A 277 -8.97 -2.13 -24.68
CA VAL A 277 -8.89 -1.90 -26.13
C VAL A 277 -9.20 -3.19 -26.90
N ALA A 278 -8.70 -4.34 -26.46
CA ALA A 278 -9.03 -5.64 -27.06
C ALA A 278 -10.53 -5.97 -26.97
N THR A 279 -11.18 -5.63 -25.85
CA THR A 279 -12.63 -5.79 -25.65
C THR A 279 -13.41 -4.87 -26.59
N LEU A 280 -12.99 -3.61 -26.74
CA LEU A 280 -13.59 -2.68 -27.69
C LEU A 280 -13.43 -3.17 -29.14
N TYR A 281 -12.25 -3.66 -29.50
CA TYR A 281 -12.01 -4.24 -30.83
C TYR A 281 -12.97 -5.40 -31.10
N HIS A 282 -13.13 -6.30 -30.14
CA HIS A 282 -14.00 -7.46 -30.28
C HIS A 282 -15.48 -7.08 -30.40
N TYR A 283 -16.03 -6.33 -29.44
CA TYR A 283 -17.47 -6.10 -29.35
C TYR A 283 -17.97 -4.88 -30.13
N LEU A 284 -17.15 -3.84 -30.28
CA LEU A 284 -17.55 -2.61 -30.98
C LEU A 284 -17.12 -2.62 -32.46
N LEU A 285 -15.94 -3.17 -32.76
CA LEU A 285 -15.39 -3.17 -34.12
C LEU A 285 -15.51 -4.53 -34.83
N GLY A 286 -15.97 -5.58 -34.14
CA GLY A 286 -16.04 -6.94 -34.69
C GLY A 286 -14.66 -7.57 -34.99
N GLN A 287 -13.57 -6.97 -34.52
CA GLN A 287 -12.21 -7.43 -34.76
C GLN A 287 -11.82 -8.42 -33.67
N GLN A 288 -11.73 -9.69 -34.03
CA GLN A 288 -11.38 -10.75 -33.08
C GLN A 288 -9.87 -11.00 -33.07
N ALA A 289 -9.36 -11.44 -31.91
CA ALA A 289 -8.00 -11.93 -31.82
C ALA A 289 -7.82 -13.21 -32.68
N PRO A 290 -6.60 -13.53 -33.16
CA PRO A 290 -5.31 -12.95 -32.81
C PRO A 290 -5.04 -11.56 -33.41
N TYR A 291 -4.45 -10.67 -32.61
CA TYR A 291 -4.08 -9.33 -33.07
C TYR A 291 -2.63 -9.27 -33.59
N PRO A 292 -2.36 -8.48 -34.66
CA PRO A 292 -1.00 -8.23 -35.14
C PRO A 292 -0.09 -7.65 -34.05
N PHE A 293 1.23 -7.87 -34.18
CA PHE A 293 2.20 -7.42 -33.18
C PHE A 293 2.17 -5.90 -32.94
N TRP A 294 2.00 -5.11 -34.01
CA TRP A 294 1.94 -3.64 -33.94
C TRP A 294 0.56 -3.08 -33.60
N SER A 295 -0.39 -3.94 -33.22
CA SER A 295 -1.71 -3.48 -32.78
C SER A 295 -1.65 -2.82 -31.41
N ALA A 296 -2.59 -1.91 -31.13
CA ALA A 296 -2.67 -1.22 -29.85
C ALA A 296 -2.76 -2.19 -28.64
N PRO A 297 -3.60 -3.25 -28.64
CA PRO A 297 -3.62 -4.20 -27.51
C PRO A 297 -2.27 -4.85 -27.24
N VAL A 298 -1.55 -5.27 -28.28
CA VAL A 298 -0.26 -5.96 -28.12
C VAL A 298 0.80 -4.99 -27.61
N LEU A 299 0.93 -3.79 -28.21
CA LEU A 299 1.92 -2.81 -27.77
C LEU A 299 1.70 -2.34 -26.33
N LEU A 300 0.44 -2.04 -25.96
CA LEU A 300 0.09 -1.67 -24.59
C LEU A 300 0.41 -2.81 -23.61
N GLY A 301 0.07 -4.06 -23.98
CA GLY A 301 0.37 -5.24 -23.17
C GLY A 301 1.87 -5.51 -23.03
N THR A 302 2.65 -5.33 -24.09
CA THR A 302 4.11 -5.53 -24.08
C THR A 302 4.80 -4.48 -23.20
N VAL A 303 4.52 -3.19 -23.41
CA VAL A 303 5.12 -2.11 -22.60
C VAL A 303 4.66 -2.22 -21.15
N GLY A 304 3.38 -2.51 -20.93
CA GLY A 304 2.81 -2.76 -19.62
C GLY A 304 3.49 -3.92 -18.89
N GLY A 305 3.69 -5.03 -19.60
CA GLY A 305 4.41 -6.20 -19.09
C GLY A 305 5.85 -5.87 -18.71
N ILE A 306 6.61 -5.21 -19.58
CA ILE A 306 7.98 -4.81 -19.25
C ILE A 306 8.02 -3.95 -17.96
N GLY A 307 7.06 -3.03 -17.81
CA GLY A 307 6.89 -2.26 -16.56
C GLY A 307 6.59 -3.14 -15.34
N LEU A 308 5.75 -4.16 -15.49
CA LEU A 308 5.43 -5.16 -14.46
C LEU A 308 6.51 -6.23 -14.23
N LEU A 309 7.56 -6.29 -15.03
CA LEU A 309 8.78 -7.00 -14.67
C LEU A 309 9.70 -6.09 -13.85
N VAL A 310 10.02 -4.90 -14.37
CA VAL A 310 10.98 -3.96 -13.77
C VAL A 310 10.50 -3.47 -12.41
N GLY A 311 9.25 -3.02 -12.32
CA GLY A 311 8.68 -2.45 -11.10
C GLY A 311 8.66 -3.44 -9.94
N PRO A 312 7.93 -4.56 -10.04
CA PRO A 312 7.87 -5.59 -9.01
C PRO A 312 9.24 -6.17 -8.63
N ALA A 313 10.16 -6.41 -9.59
CA ALA A 313 11.51 -6.86 -9.26
C ALA A 313 12.28 -5.84 -8.41
N GLY A 314 12.22 -4.55 -8.79
CA GLY A 314 12.82 -3.47 -8.01
C GLY A 314 12.18 -3.28 -6.63
N LEU A 315 10.85 -3.41 -6.53
CA LEU A 315 10.14 -3.36 -5.25
C LEU A 315 10.47 -4.54 -4.35
N LEU A 316 10.65 -5.75 -4.92
CA LEU A 316 11.09 -6.92 -4.16
C LEU A 316 12.50 -6.70 -3.61
N TRP A 317 13.42 -6.21 -4.45
CA TRP A 317 14.78 -5.90 -4.03
C TRP A 317 14.80 -4.86 -2.90
N LEU A 318 14.02 -3.78 -3.02
CA LEU A 318 13.87 -2.79 -1.96
C LEU A 318 13.24 -3.38 -0.69
N ASN A 319 12.23 -4.25 -0.82
CA ASN A 319 11.57 -4.92 0.31
C ASN A 319 12.53 -5.80 1.10
N LEU A 320 13.42 -6.52 0.40
CA LEU A 320 14.42 -7.39 1.01
C LEU A 320 15.51 -6.60 1.75
N LYS A 321 15.94 -5.46 1.19
CA LYS A 321 16.98 -4.59 1.77
C LYS A 321 16.46 -3.54 2.75
N ARG A 322 15.15 -3.51 3.01
CA ARG A 322 14.53 -2.46 3.82
C ARG A 322 14.96 -2.55 5.29
N HIS A 323 15.25 -1.41 5.89
CA HIS A 323 15.61 -1.30 7.31
C HIS A 323 14.56 -2.01 8.19
N PRO A 324 14.96 -2.85 9.17
CA PRO A 324 14.02 -3.66 9.95
C PRO A 324 12.95 -2.85 10.70
N GLN A 325 13.28 -1.61 11.09
CA GLN A 325 12.36 -0.72 11.81
C GLN A 325 11.41 0.07 10.89
N HIS A 326 11.54 -0.01 9.56
CA HIS A 326 10.70 0.73 8.59
C HIS A 326 9.35 0.08 8.26
N GLY A 327 8.94 -0.93 9.02
CA GLY A 327 7.68 -1.63 8.79
C GLY A 327 7.51 -2.78 9.76
N ASP A 328 6.46 -3.55 9.50
CA ASP A 328 6.12 -4.72 10.28
C ASP A 328 6.56 -6.00 9.55
N ALA A 329 7.22 -6.91 10.27
CA ALA A 329 7.69 -8.17 9.73
C ALA A 329 6.52 -9.07 9.30
N ALA A 330 5.41 -9.04 10.04
CA ALA A 330 4.22 -9.84 9.73
C ALA A 330 3.55 -9.42 8.41
N GLN A 331 3.79 -8.20 7.92
CA GLN A 331 3.28 -7.72 6.63
C GLN A 331 4.08 -8.27 5.42
N LYS A 332 5.32 -8.72 5.62
CA LYS A 332 6.24 -9.10 4.52
C LYS A 332 5.70 -10.22 3.61
N PRO A 333 5.11 -11.31 4.11
CA PRO A 333 4.56 -12.37 3.24
C PRO A 333 3.46 -11.85 2.32
N MET A 334 2.57 -11.00 2.84
CA MET A 334 1.47 -10.37 2.09
C MET A 334 2.00 -9.47 0.96
N ASP A 335 3.02 -8.66 1.26
CA ASP A 335 3.67 -7.78 0.28
C ASP A 335 4.36 -8.60 -0.83
N ARG A 336 5.12 -9.64 -0.44
CA ARG A 336 5.88 -10.48 -1.36
C ARG A 336 4.99 -11.35 -2.25
N GLY A 337 3.90 -11.89 -1.72
CA GLY A 337 2.93 -12.68 -2.50
C GLY A 337 2.34 -11.86 -3.63
N PHE A 338 1.90 -10.64 -3.34
CA PHE A 338 1.36 -9.74 -4.35
C PHE A 338 2.42 -9.32 -5.39
N ILE A 339 3.63 -8.98 -4.96
CA ILE A 339 4.76 -8.65 -5.85
C ILE A 339 5.08 -9.83 -6.78
N ALA A 340 5.11 -11.06 -6.25
CA ALA A 340 5.38 -12.27 -7.02
C ALA A 340 4.29 -12.52 -8.07
N LEU A 341 3.01 -12.39 -7.72
CA LEU A 341 1.91 -12.55 -8.68
C LEU A 341 1.96 -11.53 -9.81
N LEU A 342 2.25 -10.26 -9.52
CA LEU A 342 2.44 -9.23 -10.56
C LEU A 342 3.59 -9.59 -11.51
N PHE A 343 4.73 -9.99 -10.95
CA PHE A 343 5.90 -10.38 -11.74
C PHE A 343 5.61 -11.61 -12.61
N LEU A 344 5.03 -12.67 -12.02
CA LEU A 344 4.69 -13.90 -12.73
C LEU A 344 3.64 -13.67 -13.82
N THR A 345 2.64 -12.83 -13.55
CA THR A 345 1.63 -12.46 -14.55
C THR A 345 2.29 -11.88 -15.79
N SER A 346 3.23 -10.95 -15.60
CA SER A 346 3.95 -10.35 -16.72
C SER A 346 4.94 -11.30 -17.39
N ALA A 347 5.69 -12.08 -16.61
CA ALA A 347 6.67 -13.01 -17.16
C ALA A 347 5.98 -14.06 -18.05
N THR A 348 4.89 -14.64 -17.56
CA THR A 348 4.09 -15.62 -18.32
C THR A 348 3.38 -14.98 -19.51
N GLY A 349 2.91 -13.73 -19.39
CA GLY A 349 2.25 -13.03 -20.50
C GLY A 349 3.20 -12.70 -21.65
N LEU A 350 4.43 -12.24 -21.35
CA LEU A 350 5.46 -11.99 -22.36
C LEU A 350 5.99 -13.30 -22.96
N ALA A 351 6.14 -14.35 -22.15
CA ALA A 351 6.49 -15.69 -22.65
C ALA A 351 5.42 -16.24 -23.59
N LEU A 352 4.13 -16.08 -23.25
CA LEU A 352 3.02 -16.42 -24.12
C LEU A 352 3.06 -15.62 -25.43
N LEU A 353 3.30 -14.30 -25.38
CA LEU A 353 3.44 -13.48 -26.58
C LEU A 353 4.57 -13.98 -27.49
N ALA A 354 5.73 -14.32 -26.92
CA ALA A 354 6.87 -14.86 -27.67
C ALA A 354 6.60 -16.26 -28.26
N GLY A 355 5.84 -17.10 -27.54
CA GLY A 355 5.52 -18.47 -27.93
C GLY A 355 4.19 -18.65 -28.64
N ARG A 356 3.42 -17.59 -28.91
CA ARG A 356 2.02 -17.68 -29.38
C ARG A 356 1.86 -18.39 -30.72
N ASP A 357 2.88 -18.32 -31.57
CA ASP A 357 2.87 -18.91 -32.91
C ASP A 357 3.57 -20.29 -32.93
N THR A 358 3.86 -20.86 -31.76
CA THR A 358 4.52 -22.16 -31.60
C THR A 358 3.54 -23.23 -31.11
N GLY A 359 3.98 -24.49 -31.14
CA GLY A 359 3.19 -25.60 -30.59
C GLY A 359 3.01 -25.56 -29.07
N ALA A 360 3.77 -24.73 -28.34
CA ALA A 360 3.67 -24.60 -26.89
C ALA A 360 2.60 -23.58 -26.44
N MET A 361 1.88 -22.95 -27.36
CA MET A 361 0.91 -21.88 -27.05
C MET A 361 -0.13 -22.34 -26.03
N ALA A 362 -0.71 -23.53 -26.17
CA ALA A 362 -1.75 -24.02 -25.25
C ALA A 362 -1.26 -24.12 -23.80
N LEU A 363 -0.05 -24.63 -23.57
CA LEU A 363 0.57 -24.70 -22.24
C LEU A 363 0.85 -23.29 -21.67
N LEU A 364 1.49 -22.43 -22.47
CA LEU A 364 1.82 -21.06 -22.06
C LEU A 364 0.55 -20.26 -21.71
N LEU A 365 -0.52 -20.47 -22.49
CA LEU A 365 -1.82 -19.86 -22.27
C LEU A 365 -2.45 -20.34 -20.96
N ALA A 366 -2.52 -21.66 -20.74
CA ALA A 366 -3.08 -22.22 -19.51
C ALA A 366 -2.34 -21.71 -18.26
N VAL A 367 -1.01 -21.67 -18.30
CA VAL A 367 -0.18 -21.14 -17.22
C VAL A 367 -0.45 -19.66 -16.99
N HIS A 368 -0.43 -18.84 -18.05
CA HIS A 368 -0.68 -17.41 -17.93
C HIS A 368 -2.08 -17.11 -17.35
N LEU A 369 -3.12 -17.77 -17.88
CA LEU A 369 -4.50 -17.60 -17.43
C LEU A 369 -4.66 -18.01 -15.96
N GLY A 370 -4.04 -19.10 -15.51
CA GLY A 370 -4.07 -19.52 -14.11
C GLY A 370 -3.43 -18.49 -13.18
N VAL A 371 -2.30 -17.91 -13.58
CA VAL A 371 -1.60 -16.86 -12.81
C VAL A 371 -2.42 -15.56 -12.75
N VAL A 372 -2.99 -15.11 -13.87
CA VAL A 372 -3.84 -13.90 -13.92
C VAL A 372 -5.08 -14.10 -13.04
N MET A 373 -5.73 -15.26 -13.11
CA MET A 373 -6.91 -15.55 -12.30
C MET A 373 -6.58 -15.55 -10.80
N ALA A 374 -5.44 -16.13 -10.41
CA ALA A 374 -4.96 -16.07 -9.03
C ALA A 374 -4.67 -14.63 -8.57
N LEU A 375 -4.09 -13.79 -9.44
CA LEU A 375 -3.91 -12.36 -9.16
C LEU A 375 -5.25 -11.70 -8.83
N PHE A 376 -6.26 -11.79 -9.69
CA PHE A 376 -7.54 -11.11 -9.44
C PHE A 376 -8.32 -11.67 -8.25
N LEU A 377 -8.28 -12.98 -8.00
CA LEU A 377 -8.94 -13.59 -6.82
C LEU A 377 -8.33 -13.09 -5.51
N THR A 378 -7.03 -12.84 -5.48
CA THR A 378 -6.30 -12.42 -4.26
C THR A 378 -6.17 -10.90 -4.13
N LEU A 379 -6.37 -10.16 -5.23
CA LEU A 379 -6.20 -8.71 -5.33
C LEU A 379 -6.93 -7.91 -4.23
N PRO A 380 -8.20 -8.21 -3.85
CA PRO A 380 -8.91 -7.47 -2.80
C PRO A 380 -8.31 -7.64 -1.40
N TYR A 381 -7.64 -8.77 -1.15
CA TYR A 381 -7.11 -9.15 0.17
C TYR A 381 -5.61 -8.90 0.30
N GLY A 382 -4.93 -8.72 -0.84
CA GLY A 382 -3.51 -8.48 -0.90
C GLY A 382 -3.11 -7.03 -0.71
N LYS A 383 -1.82 -6.78 -0.97
CA LYS A 383 -1.26 -5.44 -0.85
C LYS A 383 -1.93 -4.45 -1.81
N PHE A 384 -2.53 -4.88 -2.92
CA PHE A 384 -3.20 -3.97 -3.88
C PHE A 384 -4.22 -3.04 -3.22
N ALA A 385 -5.00 -3.53 -2.24
CA ALA A 385 -6.01 -2.75 -1.54
C ALA A 385 -5.44 -1.46 -0.91
N HIS A 386 -4.14 -1.42 -0.58
CA HIS A 386 -3.49 -0.21 -0.07
C HIS A 386 -3.60 0.98 -1.02
N GLY A 387 -3.60 0.75 -2.34
CA GLY A 387 -3.71 1.83 -3.32
C GLY A 387 -5.07 2.52 -3.24
N ILE A 388 -6.12 1.73 -3.00
CA ILE A 388 -7.50 2.21 -2.88
C ILE A 388 -7.69 2.97 -1.55
N TYR A 389 -7.33 2.36 -0.42
CA TYR A 389 -7.46 3.02 0.89
C TYR A 389 -6.60 4.27 1.02
N ARG A 390 -5.40 4.26 0.43
CA ARG A 390 -4.54 5.45 0.39
C ARG A 390 -5.12 6.56 -0.47
N SER A 391 -5.71 6.25 -1.61
CA SER A 391 -6.37 7.25 -2.47
C SER A 391 -7.56 7.87 -1.73
N ALA A 392 -8.34 7.06 -1.02
CA ALA A 392 -9.41 7.55 -0.14
C ALA A 392 -8.86 8.45 1.00
N ALA A 393 -7.75 8.06 1.64
CA ALA A 393 -7.11 8.88 2.67
C ALA A 393 -6.56 10.20 2.11
N LEU A 394 -5.96 10.21 0.91
CA LEU A 394 -5.50 11.42 0.24
C LEU A 394 -6.65 12.35 -0.12
N LEU A 395 -7.78 11.80 -0.55
CA LEU A 395 -8.99 12.56 -0.81
C LEU A 395 -9.53 13.19 0.47
N LYS A 396 -9.62 12.41 1.56
CA LYS A 396 -9.99 12.93 2.88
C LYS A 396 -9.07 14.07 3.31
N TRP A 397 -7.74 13.90 3.18
CA TRP A 397 -6.79 14.96 3.49
C TRP A 397 -7.01 16.22 2.64
N SER A 398 -7.27 16.04 1.34
CA SER A 398 -7.55 17.14 0.42
C SER A 398 -8.84 17.89 0.79
N ILE A 399 -9.83 17.21 1.34
CA ILE A 399 -11.04 17.83 1.89
C ILE A 399 -10.72 18.55 3.21
N GLU A 400 -10.11 17.86 4.17
CA GLU A 400 -9.83 18.40 5.51
C GLU A 400 -8.98 19.67 5.48
N LYS A 401 -7.93 19.72 4.67
CA LYS A 401 -7.03 20.88 4.62
C LYS A 401 -7.67 22.15 4.02
N ARG A 402 -8.81 22.00 3.34
CA ARG A 402 -9.62 23.11 2.82
C ARG A 402 -10.66 23.61 3.82
N GLN A 403 -10.84 22.91 4.93
CA GLN A 403 -11.75 23.32 5.99
C GLN A 403 -11.00 24.10 7.08
N PRO A 404 -11.66 25.06 7.74
CA PRO A 404 -11.11 25.74 8.91
C PRO A 404 -10.57 24.74 9.93
N ASN A 405 -9.43 25.06 10.55
CA ASN A 405 -8.90 24.22 11.61
C ASN A 405 -9.77 24.38 12.85
N LYS A 406 -10.48 23.32 13.25
CA LYS A 406 -11.40 23.33 14.40
C LYS A 406 -10.68 23.43 15.76
N LEU A 407 -9.34 23.32 15.78
CA LEU A 407 -8.54 23.41 17.00
C LEU A 407 -7.89 24.78 17.22
N GLN A 408 -7.91 25.66 16.22
CA GLN A 408 -7.46 27.04 16.42
C GLN A 408 -8.59 27.80 17.12
N LEU A 409 -8.44 27.96 18.44
CA LEU A 409 -9.16 28.99 19.19
C LEU A 409 -8.52 30.34 18.81
N GLY A 410 -9.24 31.18 18.05
CA GLY A 410 -8.90 32.59 17.82
C GLY A 410 -7.60 32.83 17.06
N ALA A 411 -7.69 32.95 15.74
CA ALA A 411 -6.85 33.88 15.01
C ALA A 411 -7.81 34.88 14.35
N ASP A 412 -8.30 35.79 15.19
CA ASP A 412 -8.87 37.05 14.73
C ASP A 412 -7.76 37.94 14.18
#